data_AF-A4S0V7-F1
#
_entry.id   AF-A4S0V7-F1
#
_cell.length_a   1.000
_cell.length_b   1.000
_cell.length_c   1.000
_cell.angle_alpha   90.00
_cell.angle_beta   90.00
_cell.angle_gamma   90.00
#
_symmetry.space_group_name_H-M   'P 1'
#
loop_
_entity.id
_entity.type
_entity.pdbx_description
1 polymer ?
#
loop_
_entity_poly.entity_id
_entity_poly.type
_entity_poly.pdbx_seq_one_letter_code
_entity_poly.pdbx_strand_id
1 'polypeptide(L)'
;MATRAGDARARATTTTRVRQGVRFGARRAATGRRRAVNEAPLETATRRRDDGASARRVYDGTVLFHVYDTLEAPIPIFGTFLEGALHVVEVARFHPNFVSAHFHYALGNGEERIDAREPNACFNCALFDDVAPEDMFAAFSDFVDAVEMGHLNQTEHALACREIAAYAPSDADGASAFARTRAKRREMIEAAEGSDAVVPVFGFDESNVVIFVGVKANAGGVDANDWATTFGITSAQAIVGAGAFQDASLFEVVKSSKANEVDHRFTHVARVSLGPVGQDEALVSAAEDVIRRACAAIDPSALIAPYACVYNIGKKGTPPGALPAMREIAKKKKENDEMSTQSTRTTADV
;
A
#
# COMPACT_ATOMS: atom_id res chain seq x y z
N MET A 1 32.60 -17.55 53.59
CA MET A 1 32.52 -16.69 54.79
C MET A 1 31.64 -15.49 54.45
N ALA A 2 30.56 -15.34 55.21
CA ALA A 2 29.58 -14.24 55.28
C ALA A 2 30.26 -12.90 55.70
N THR A 3 29.72 -11.67 55.63
CA THR A 3 28.50 -10.97 55.18
C THR A 3 28.73 -9.48 55.50
N ARG A 4 28.09 -8.52 54.80
CA ARG A 4 27.18 -7.50 55.43
C ARG A 4 26.62 -6.49 54.43
N ALA A 5 25.36 -6.15 54.68
CA ALA A 5 24.45 -5.28 53.95
C ALA A 5 24.51 -3.81 54.42
N GLY A 6 23.82 -2.90 53.72
CA GLY A 6 23.50 -1.56 54.22
C GLY A 6 22.76 -0.67 53.21
N ASP A 7 21.57 -0.23 53.62
CA ASP A 7 20.47 0.42 52.89
C ASP A 7 20.59 1.91 52.47
N ALA A 8 19.86 2.22 51.38
CA ALA A 8 18.86 3.29 51.10
C ALA A 8 18.93 4.76 51.63
N ARG A 9 18.67 5.68 50.66
CA ARG A 9 17.82 6.93 50.67
C ARG A 9 18.25 8.10 51.60
N ALA A 10 18.06 9.40 51.31
CA ALA A 10 17.40 10.21 50.27
C ALA A 10 17.80 11.71 50.47
N ARG A 11 17.59 12.59 49.48
CA ARG A 11 16.80 13.86 49.62
C ARG A 11 16.74 14.74 48.35
N ALA A 12 15.50 15.16 48.10
CA ALA A 12 14.91 16.19 47.26
C ALA A 12 15.73 17.45 46.88
N THR A 13 15.44 18.00 45.69
CA THR A 13 15.19 19.44 45.55
C THR A 13 14.16 19.76 44.44
N THR A 14 13.30 20.70 44.80
CA THR A 14 12.09 21.27 44.19
C THR A 14 12.28 21.87 42.80
N THR A 15 11.31 21.72 41.89
CA THR A 15 11.16 22.56 40.69
C THR A 15 9.80 23.28 40.73
N THR A 16 9.86 24.61 40.73
CA THR A 16 8.71 25.52 40.82
C THR A 16 8.24 25.92 39.42
N ARG A 17 6.91 25.98 39.26
CA ARG A 17 6.16 26.44 38.08
C ARG A 17 6.55 27.86 37.60
N VAL A 18 6.46 28.07 36.28
CA VAL A 18 6.02 29.35 35.71
C VAL A 18 4.96 29.08 34.63
N ARG A 19 3.73 29.54 34.89
CA ARG A 19 2.63 29.75 33.94
C ARG A 19 2.59 31.24 33.59
N GLN A 20 2.60 31.60 32.32
CA GLN A 20 2.05 32.85 31.76
C GLN A 20 1.71 32.53 30.29
N GLY A 21 0.57 32.85 29.69
CA GLY A 21 -0.52 33.76 30.04
C GLY A 21 -1.06 34.29 28.71
N VAL A 22 -2.15 33.71 28.21
CA VAL A 22 -2.82 34.11 26.97
C VAL A 22 -3.57 35.43 27.21
N ARG A 23 -3.38 36.43 26.34
CA ARG A 23 -4.19 37.66 26.30
C ARG A 23 -4.87 37.82 24.95
N PHE A 24 -6.20 37.89 25.00
CA PHE A 24 -7.08 38.40 23.96
C PHE A 24 -6.99 39.94 23.88
N GLY A 25 -7.07 40.50 22.68
CA GLY A 25 -7.21 41.94 22.45
C GLY A 25 -7.56 42.25 20.99
N ALA A 26 -8.65 42.97 20.78
CA ALA A 26 -9.35 43.15 19.51
C ALA A 26 -8.99 44.47 18.77
N ARG A 27 -9.21 44.45 17.44
CA ARG A 27 -9.60 45.54 16.50
C ARG A 27 -8.74 46.83 16.41
N ARG A 28 -8.26 47.15 15.19
CA ARG A 28 -8.75 48.29 14.37
C ARG A 28 -8.12 48.35 12.97
N ALA A 29 -8.80 49.08 12.11
CA ALA A 29 -8.83 49.04 10.65
C ALA A 29 -7.77 49.87 9.91
N ALA A 30 -7.65 49.51 8.62
CA ALA A 30 -7.40 50.34 7.44
C ALA A 30 -6.01 50.97 7.22
N THR A 31 -5.36 50.60 6.11
CA THR A 31 -5.20 51.50 4.94
C THR A 31 -4.59 50.73 3.77
N GLY A 32 -5.15 50.93 2.58
CA GLY A 32 -4.77 50.21 1.38
C GLY A 32 -3.41 50.61 0.82
N ARG A 33 -2.74 49.64 0.19
CA ARG A 33 -1.82 49.85 -0.93
C ARG A 33 -1.94 48.66 -1.87
N ARG A 34 -2.51 48.92 -3.04
CA ARG A 34 -2.39 48.06 -4.23
C ARG A 34 -0.90 47.82 -4.48
N ARG A 35 -0.48 46.56 -4.53
CA ARG A 35 0.81 46.19 -5.10
C ARG A 35 0.55 45.19 -6.21
N ALA A 36 1.12 45.52 -7.36
CA ALA A 36 0.92 44.90 -8.64
C ALA A 36 1.12 43.38 -8.58
N VAL A 37 0.17 42.67 -9.19
CA VAL A 37 0.31 41.28 -9.61
C VAL A 37 1.37 41.30 -10.71
N ASN A 38 2.59 40.87 -10.40
CA ASN A 38 3.50 40.43 -11.43
C ASN A 38 3.04 39.02 -11.83
N GLU A 39 2.18 38.98 -12.86
CA GLU A 39 1.91 37.78 -13.63
C GLU A 39 3.25 37.30 -14.21
N ALA A 40 3.86 36.32 -13.57
CA ALA A 40 4.85 35.49 -14.22
C ALA A 40 4.11 34.67 -15.29
N PRO A 41 4.66 34.52 -16.51
CA PRO A 41 3.96 33.82 -17.57
C PRO A 41 3.64 32.40 -17.12
N LEU A 42 2.38 31.98 -17.31
CA LEU A 42 2.07 30.57 -17.42
C LEU A 42 2.94 30.03 -18.55
N GLU A 43 4.07 29.42 -18.22
CA GLU A 43 4.64 28.40 -19.08
C GLU A 43 3.57 27.32 -19.16
N THR A 44 2.82 27.35 -20.24
CA THR A 44 2.06 26.19 -20.73
C THR A 44 3.07 25.06 -20.80
N ALA A 45 3.11 24.26 -19.74
CA ALA A 45 3.77 22.98 -19.73
C ALA A 45 3.17 22.22 -20.90
N THR A 46 3.93 22.20 -22.00
CA THR A 46 3.69 21.38 -23.15
C THR A 46 3.47 19.98 -22.62
N ARG A 47 2.21 19.53 -22.62
CA ARG A 47 1.88 18.10 -22.59
C ARG A 47 2.88 17.45 -23.54
N ARG A 48 3.78 16.63 -23.01
CA ARG A 48 4.52 15.68 -23.83
C ARG A 48 3.46 14.83 -24.52
N ARG A 49 3.08 15.22 -25.73
CA ARG A 49 2.59 14.30 -26.73
C ARG A 49 3.82 13.50 -27.12
N ASP A 50 4.02 12.37 -26.47
CA ASP A 50 4.80 11.30 -27.04
C ASP A 50 4.00 10.75 -28.22
N ASP A 51 4.17 11.39 -29.38
CA ASP A 51 3.80 10.80 -30.66
C ASP A 51 4.94 9.85 -31.06
N GLY A 52 4.80 8.59 -30.68
CA GLY A 52 5.69 7.51 -31.08
C GLY A 52 5.18 6.18 -30.56
N ALA A 53 4.66 5.33 -31.45
CA ALA A 53 4.02 4.05 -31.18
C ALA A 53 4.96 2.99 -30.55
N SER A 54 5.31 3.19 -29.29
CA SER A 54 5.63 2.14 -28.32
C SER A 54 4.62 2.31 -27.19
N ALA A 55 3.44 1.72 -27.34
CA ALA A 55 2.48 1.63 -26.24
C ALA A 55 3.23 1.03 -25.03
N ARG A 56 3.29 1.78 -23.93
CA ARG A 56 4.01 1.36 -22.72
C ARG A 56 3.53 -0.03 -22.32
N ARG A 57 4.45 -1.00 -22.40
CA ARG A 57 4.25 -2.39 -21.99
C ARG A 57 4.10 -2.55 -20.47
N VAL A 58 4.26 -1.48 -19.71
CA VAL A 58 4.18 -1.44 -18.25
C VAL A 58 3.11 -0.45 -17.81
N TYR A 59 2.57 -0.67 -16.62
CA TYR A 59 1.61 0.20 -15.95
C TYR A 59 2.29 1.51 -15.56
N ASP A 60 1.72 2.62 -15.99
CA ASP A 60 2.25 3.97 -15.74
C ASP A 60 1.52 4.71 -14.60
N GLY A 61 0.65 4.00 -13.86
CA GLY A 61 0.10 4.47 -12.60
C GLY A 61 1.00 4.13 -11.41
N THR A 62 0.46 4.35 -10.21
CA THR A 62 1.13 3.99 -8.96
C THR A 62 0.66 2.64 -8.46
N VAL A 63 1.60 1.78 -8.08
CA VAL A 63 1.30 0.56 -7.31
C VAL A 63 1.79 0.79 -5.89
N LEU A 64 0.88 0.70 -4.93
CA LEU A 64 1.21 0.80 -3.52
C LEU A 64 1.25 -0.60 -2.93
N PHE A 65 2.43 -1.05 -2.51
CA PHE A 65 2.57 -2.30 -1.76
C PHE A 65 2.55 -2.02 -0.27
N HIS A 66 1.75 -2.79 0.46
CA HIS A 66 1.80 -2.85 1.90
C HIS A 66 2.36 -4.19 2.34
N VAL A 67 3.48 -4.13 3.06
CA VAL A 67 4.20 -5.28 3.59
C VAL A 67 4.27 -5.12 5.10
N TYR A 68 3.87 -6.16 5.82
CA TYR A 68 3.65 -6.06 7.26
C TYR A 68 4.71 -6.84 8.03
N ASP A 69 5.63 -6.13 8.69
CA ASP A 69 6.69 -6.72 9.51
C ASP A 69 6.17 -7.14 10.90
N THR A 70 5.08 -6.55 11.34
CA THR A 70 4.37 -6.86 12.56
C THR A 70 2.87 -6.98 12.25
N LEU A 71 2.10 -7.73 13.04
CA LEU A 71 0.66 -7.88 12.81
C LEU A 71 -0.12 -7.54 14.10
N GLU A 72 0.22 -6.39 14.68
CA GLU A 72 -0.45 -5.90 15.89
C GLU A 72 -1.79 -5.25 15.53
N ALA A 73 -2.82 -5.57 16.31
CA ALA A 73 -4.10 -4.92 16.16
C ALA A 73 -3.99 -3.43 16.56
N PRO A 74 -4.43 -2.49 15.71
CA PRO A 74 -4.46 -1.05 16.01
C PRO A 74 -5.58 -0.68 17.02
N ILE A 75 -5.42 -1.15 18.25
CA ILE A 75 -6.35 -0.90 19.37
C ILE A 75 -6.23 0.57 19.82
N PRO A 76 -7.33 1.25 20.17
CA PRO A 76 -8.70 0.74 20.33
C PRO A 76 -9.59 0.89 19.08
N ILE A 77 -9.01 1.24 17.93
CA ILE A 77 -9.80 1.59 16.74
C ILE A 77 -10.37 0.34 16.08
N PHE A 78 -9.53 -0.69 15.89
CA PHE A 78 -9.91 -1.96 15.29
C PHE A 78 -9.65 -3.12 16.26
N GLY A 79 -10.50 -4.15 16.18
CA GLY A 79 -10.44 -5.32 17.06
C GLY A 79 -9.37 -6.33 16.63
N THR A 80 -8.99 -6.33 15.36
CA THR A 80 -7.94 -7.19 14.79
C THR A 80 -7.00 -6.41 13.88
N PHE A 81 -5.83 -6.98 13.58
CA PHE A 81 -4.92 -6.43 12.57
C PHE A 81 -5.61 -6.37 11.19
N LEU A 82 -6.27 -7.46 10.80
CA LEU A 82 -6.90 -7.57 9.48
C LEU A 82 -8.00 -6.51 9.27
N GLU A 83 -8.77 -6.19 10.31
CA GLU A 83 -9.75 -5.09 10.25
C GLU A 83 -9.09 -3.74 9.95
N GLY A 84 -7.94 -3.46 10.56
CA GLY A 84 -7.15 -2.26 10.29
C GLY A 84 -6.59 -2.23 8.86
N ALA A 85 -6.00 -3.34 8.42
CA ALA A 85 -5.44 -3.44 7.07
C ALA A 85 -6.51 -3.31 5.97
N LEU A 86 -7.67 -3.95 6.15
CA LEU A 86 -8.79 -3.84 5.20
C LEU A 86 -9.44 -2.45 5.23
N HIS A 87 -9.42 -1.74 6.36
CA HIS A 87 -9.87 -0.36 6.42
C HIS A 87 -9.05 0.54 5.51
N VAL A 88 -7.73 0.40 5.50
CA VAL A 88 -6.85 1.18 4.62
C VAL A 88 -7.18 0.93 3.15
N VAL A 89 -7.42 -0.33 2.78
CA VAL A 89 -7.84 -0.68 1.41
C VAL A 89 -9.20 -0.06 1.06
N GLU A 90 -10.14 -0.03 2.01
CA GLU A 90 -11.44 0.61 1.80
C GLU A 90 -11.31 2.13 1.63
N VAL A 91 -10.42 2.80 2.38
CA VAL A 91 -10.13 4.23 2.15
C VAL A 91 -9.50 4.45 0.78
N ALA A 92 -8.47 3.67 0.41
CA ALA A 92 -7.87 3.68 -0.94
C ALA A 92 -8.96 3.59 -2.03
N ARG A 93 -9.91 2.70 -1.83
CA ARG A 93 -11.00 2.45 -2.75
C ARG A 93 -11.95 3.63 -2.94
N PHE A 94 -12.07 4.56 -1.99
CA PHE A 94 -12.89 5.77 -2.16
C PHE A 94 -12.25 6.80 -3.11
N HIS A 95 -10.93 6.76 -3.32
CA HIS A 95 -10.24 7.72 -4.21
C HIS A 95 -10.66 7.56 -5.67
N PRO A 96 -10.93 8.66 -6.41
CA PRO A 96 -11.38 8.58 -7.82
C PRO A 96 -10.38 7.87 -8.72
N ASN A 97 -9.10 7.94 -8.38
CA ASN A 97 -7.97 7.32 -9.08
C ASN A 97 -7.82 5.81 -8.83
N PHE A 98 -8.56 5.23 -7.88
CA PHE A 98 -8.45 3.82 -7.54
C PHE A 98 -8.84 2.89 -8.70
N VAL A 99 -7.97 1.93 -9.01
CA VAL A 99 -8.19 0.91 -10.05
C VAL A 99 -8.65 -0.40 -9.42
N SER A 100 -7.79 -1.01 -8.60
CA SER A 100 -8.03 -2.26 -7.88
C SER A 100 -7.11 -2.40 -6.67
N ALA A 101 -7.41 -3.34 -5.78
CA ALA A 101 -6.51 -3.79 -4.74
C ALA A 101 -6.60 -5.30 -4.56
N HIS A 102 -5.53 -5.90 -4.07
CA HIS A 102 -5.40 -7.33 -3.85
C HIS A 102 -4.79 -7.58 -2.49
N PHE A 103 -5.47 -8.40 -1.69
CA PHE A 103 -4.98 -8.81 -0.38
C PHE A 103 -4.51 -10.26 -0.44
N HIS A 104 -3.30 -10.50 0.04
CA HIS A 104 -2.60 -11.74 -0.10
C HIS A 104 -2.24 -12.31 1.27
N TYR A 105 -2.55 -13.58 1.49
CA TYR A 105 -2.12 -14.31 2.68
C TYR A 105 -0.98 -15.25 2.32
N ALA A 106 -0.08 -15.52 3.26
CA ALA A 106 0.96 -16.51 3.07
C ALA A 106 0.33 -17.84 2.68
N LEU A 107 0.95 -18.52 1.71
CA LEU A 107 0.41 -19.77 1.17
C LEU A 107 0.29 -20.85 2.27
N GLY A 108 -0.77 -21.67 2.19
CA GLY A 108 -1.11 -22.67 3.21
C GLY A 108 -2.00 -22.07 4.30
N ASN A 109 -1.46 -21.91 5.51
CA ASN A 109 -2.22 -21.53 6.71
C ASN A 109 -2.20 -20.02 7.01
N GLY A 110 -2.37 -19.20 5.98
CA GLY A 110 -2.20 -17.74 6.09
C GLY A 110 -3.02 -17.08 7.19
N GLU A 111 -4.29 -17.46 7.38
CA GLU A 111 -5.14 -16.92 8.46
C GLU A 111 -4.59 -17.25 9.86
N GLU A 112 -4.21 -18.50 10.10
CA GLU A 112 -3.63 -18.93 11.39
C GLU A 112 -2.33 -18.19 11.69
N ARG A 113 -1.51 -17.94 10.66
CA ARG A 113 -0.25 -17.20 10.79
C ARG A 113 -0.48 -15.72 11.10
N ILE A 114 -1.54 -15.12 10.53
CA ILE A 114 -1.96 -13.76 10.87
C ILE A 114 -2.45 -13.69 12.32
N ASP A 115 -3.28 -14.65 12.75
CA ASP A 115 -3.77 -14.72 14.14
C ASP A 115 -2.63 -14.94 15.15
N ALA A 116 -1.62 -15.74 14.77
CA ALA A 116 -0.39 -15.93 15.52
C ALA A 116 0.58 -14.73 15.46
N ARG A 117 0.24 -13.70 14.69
CA ARG A 117 1.02 -12.47 14.46
C ARG A 117 2.40 -12.73 13.87
N GLU A 118 2.51 -13.72 12.99
CA GLU A 118 3.76 -14.00 12.31
C GLU A 118 4.12 -12.88 11.32
N PRO A 119 5.34 -12.32 11.39
CA PRO A 119 5.81 -11.30 10.45
C PRO A 119 5.64 -11.71 8.99
N ASN A 120 5.19 -10.79 8.16
CA ASN A 120 5.00 -10.95 6.72
C ASN A 120 4.02 -12.07 6.33
N ALA A 121 3.13 -12.52 7.23
CA ALA A 121 2.12 -13.53 6.91
C ALA A 121 1.05 -13.02 5.92
N CYS A 122 1.04 -11.73 5.61
CA CYS A 122 0.25 -11.17 4.53
C CYS A 122 0.94 -9.95 3.90
N PHE A 123 0.46 -9.56 2.73
CA PHE A 123 0.75 -8.27 2.11
C PHE A 123 -0.48 -7.85 1.28
N ASN A 124 -0.56 -6.59 0.87
CA ASN A 124 -1.53 -6.18 -0.14
C ASN A 124 -0.92 -5.22 -1.14
N CYS A 125 -1.53 -5.13 -2.31
CA CYS A 125 -1.19 -4.10 -3.29
C CYS A 125 -2.44 -3.34 -3.73
N ALA A 126 -2.31 -2.05 -3.98
CA ALA A 126 -3.37 -1.19 -4.51
C ALA A 126 -2.86 -0.40 -5.72
N LEU A 127 -3.70 -0.26 -6.74
CA LEU A 127 -3.37 0.38 -8.01
C LEU A 127 -4.11 1.71 -8.12
N PHE A 128 -3.40 2.77 -8.50
CA PHE A 128 -3.93 4.12 -8.67
C PHE A 128 -3.51 4.71 -10.01
N ASP A 129 -4.49 5.19 -10.76
CA ASP A 129 -4.29 5.89 -12.01
C ASP A 129 -3.98 7.37 -11.79
N ASP A 130 -3.27 7.97 -12.74
CA ASP A 130 -3.12 9.42 -12.88
C ASP A 130 -2.56 10.14 -11.63
N VAL A 131 -1.82 9.40 -10.80
CA VAL A 131 -1.02 9.91 -9.68
C VAL A 131 0.37 9.28 -9.76
N ALA A 132 1.40 10.11 -9.71
CA ALA A 132 2.79 9.64 -9.66
C ALA A 132 3.11 9.10 -8.26
N PRO A 133 3.95 8.05 -8.15
CA PRO A 133 4.19 7.40 -6.88
C PRO A 133 4.88 8.34 -5.86
N GLU A 134 5.68 9.30 -6.33
CA GLU A 134 6.32 10.32 -5.50
C GLU A 134 5.30 11.28 -4.86
N ASP A 135 4.17 11.51 -5.52
CA ASP A 135 3.16 12.47 -5.10
C ASP A 135 2.00 11.79 -4.32
N MET A 136 1.96 10.46 -4.28
CA MET A 136 0.82 9.69 -3.79
C MET A 136 0.35 10.12 -2.39
N PHE A 137 1.27 10.21 -1.43
CA PHE A 137 0.94 10.55 -0.05
C PHE A 137 0.63 12.04 0.15
N ALA A 138 1.14 12.90 -0.74
CA ALA A 138 0.77 14.31 -0.75
C ALA A 138 -0.62 14.53 -1.37
N ALA A 139 -0.95 13.76 -2.41
CA ALA A 139 -2.24 13.81 -3.09
C ALA A 139 -3.38 13.21 -2.26
N PHE A 140 -3.08 12.19 -1.44
CA PHE A 140 -4.04 11.44 -0.64
C PHE A 140 -3.73 11.54 0.85
N SER A 141 -3.93 12.73 1.44
CA SER A 141 -3.61 12.97 2.85
C SER A 141 -4.48 12.14 3.81
N ASP A 142 -5.75 11.95 3.48
CA ASP A 142 -6.68 11.06 4.19
C ASP A 142 -6.24 9.60 4.17
N PHE A 143 -5.57 9.19 3.10
CA PHE A 143 -4.97 7.87 3.01
C PHE A 143 -3.77 7.71 3.96
N VAL A 144 -2.95 8.76 4.15
CA VAL A 144 -1.87 8.76 5.18
C VAL A 144 -2.46 8.56 6.57
N ASP A 145 -3.52 9.29 6.90
CA ASP A 145 -4.22 9.16 8.19
C ASP A 145 -4.77 7.74 8.38
N ALA A 146 -5.39 7.17 7.34
CA ALA A 146 -5.92 5.82 7.38
C ALA A 146 -4.82 4.78 7.59
N VAL A 147 -3.69 4.94 6.90
CA VAL A 147 -2.49 4.11 7.06
C VAL A 147 -1.98 4.17 8.50
N GLU A 148 -1.86 5.37 9.08
CA GLU A 148 -1.41 5.54 10.48
C GLU A 148 -2.38 4.95 11.50
N MET A 149 -3.68 4.96 11.21
CA MET A 149 -4.71 4.34 12.05
C MET A 149 -4.79 2.82 11.88
N GLY A 150 -4.68 2.30 10.67
CA GLY A 150 -4.92 0.90 10.33
C GLY A 150 -3.68 0.01 10.47
N HIS A 151 -2.48 0.59 10.38
CA HIS A 151 -1.21 -0.13 10.35
C HIS A 151 -0.31 0.26 11.53
N LEU A 152 -0.86 0.19 12.76
CA LEU A 152 -0.13 0.53 13.97
C LEU A 152 1.22 -0.22 14.05
N ASN A 153 2.27 0.52 14.46
CA ASN A 153 3.64 0.04 14.67
C ASN A 153 4.32 -0.57 13.44
N GLN A 154 3.76 -0.41 12.24
CA GLN A 154 4.40 -0.88 11.02
C GLN A 154 5.48 0.09 10.56
N THR A 155 6.71 -0.39 10.44
CA THR A 155 7.88 0.45 10.14
C THR A 155 8.09 0.69 8.63
N GLU A 156 7.53 -0.16 7.76
CA GLU A 156 7.99 -0.35 6.36
C GLU A 156 6.86 -0.80 5.39
N HIS A 157 5.71 -0.15 5.44
CA HIS A 157 4.46 -0.82 5.06
C HIS A 157 3.59 -0.09 4.05
N ALA A 158 4.04 1.01 3.45
CA ALA A 158 3.32 1.67 2.36
C ALA A 158 4.32 2.11 1.29
N LEU A 159 4.76 1.15 0.48
CA LEU A 159 5.77 1.31 -0.55
C LEU A 159 5.10 1.80 -1.83
N ALA A 160 5.18 3.11 -2.09
CA ALA A 160 4.75 3.67 -3.35
C ALA A 160 5.75 3.27 -4.44
N CYS A 161 5.25 2.62 -5.48
CA CYS A 161 6.10 2.00 -6.49
C CYS A 161 5.71 2.37 -7.91
N ARG A 162 6.72 2.45 -8.78
CA ARG A 162 6.59 2.57 -10.23
C ARG A 162 6.88 1.22 -10.89
N GLU A 163 6.03 0.76 -11.80
CA GLU A 163 6.40 -0.41 -12.63
C GLU A 163 7.44 0.01 -13.67
N ILE A 164 8.59 -0.68 -13.67
CA ILE A 164 9.73 -0.35 -14.54
C ILE A 164 10.03 -1.45 -15.57
N ALA A 165 9.59 -2.69 -15.31
CA ALA A 165 9.71 -3.78 -16.26
C ALA A 165 8.63 -4.84 -16.01
N ALA A 166 8.30 -5.58 -17.06
CA ALA A 166 7.39 -6.71 -16.98
C ALA A 166 7.94 -7.89 -17.78
N TYR A 167 7.58 -9.09 -17.33
CA TYR A 167 7.94 -10.36 -17.95
C TYR A 167 6.65 -11.19 -18.10
N ALA A 168 6.14 -11.28 -19.32
CA ALA A 168 4.89 -11.98 -19.63
C ALA A 168 5.14 -12.95 -20.80
N PRO A 169 5.56 -14.20 -20.52
CA PRO A 169 6.02 -15.13 -21.55
C PRO A 169 4.93 -15.59 -22.52
N SER A 170 3.65 -15.45 -22.13
CA SER A 170 2.48 -15.88 -22.90
C SER A 170 1.72 -14.73 -23.58
N ASP A 171 2.15 -13.48 -23.40
CA ASP A 171 1.45 -12.30 -23.95
C ASP A 171 2.16 -11.76 -25.20
N ALA A 172 1.47 -11.85 -26.35
CA ALA A 172 1.98 -11.39 -27.64
C ALA A 172 2.16 -9.85 -27.70
N ASP A 173 1.36 -9.10 -26.96
CA ASP A 173 1.44 -7.64 -26.91
C ASP A 173 2.53 -7.19 -25.92
N GLY A 174 2.99 -8.12 -25.06
CA GLY A 174 4.04 -7.91 -24.07
C GLY A 174 3.64 -6.95 -22.95
N ALA A 175 2.34 -6.69 -22.77
CA ALA A 175 1.83 -5.82 -21.72
C ALA A 175 1.96 -6.48 -20.33
N SER A 176 2.14 -5.67 -19.29
CA SER A 176 2.12 -6.16 -17.91
C SER A 176 0.71 -6.50 -17.46
N ALA A 177 0.59 -7.38 -16.46
CA ALA A 177 -0.71 -7.72 -15.89
C ALA A 177 -1.42 -6.50 -15.27
N PHE A 178 -0.66 -5.55 -14.72
CA PHE A 178 -1.15 -4.30 -14.16
C PHE A 178 -1.69 -3.39 -15.28
N ALA A 179 -0.96 -3.25 -16.38
CA ALA A 179 -1.39 -2.47 -17.55
C ALA A 179 -2.68 -3.03 -18.17
N ARG A 180 -2.77 -4.35 -18.32
CA ARG A 180 -3.98 -5.03 -18.81
C ARG A 180 -5.17 -4.83 -17.86
N THR A 181 -4.94 -4.97 -16.56
CA THR A 181 -5.98 -4.76 -15.53
C THR A 181 -6.54 -3.35 -15.62
N ARG A 182 -5.67 -2.33 -15.72
CA ARG A 182 -6.08 -0.93 -15.92
C ARG A 182 -6.89 -0.74 -17.19
N ALA A 183 -6.39 -1.21 -18.34
CA ALA A 183 -7.05 -1.05 -19.63
C ALA A 183 -8.46 -1.68 -19.61
N LYS A 184 -8.56 -2.90 -19.10
CA LYS A 184 -9.85 -3.60 -19.00
C LYS A 184 -10.80 -2.88 -18.04
N ARG A 185 -10.28 -2.36 -16.92
CA ARG A 185 -11.08 -1.60 -15.96
C ARG A 185 -11.67 -0.34 -16.60
N ARG A 186 -10.88 0.42 -17.36
CA ARG A 186 -11.36 1.62 -18.07
C ARG A 186 -12.45 1.28 -19.07
N GLU A 187 -12.25 0.25 -19.89
CA GLU A 187 -13.25 -0.25 -20.85
C GLU A 187 -14.59 -0.56 -20.16
N MET A 188 -14.55 -1.25 -19.01
CA MET A 188 -15.78 -1.59 -18.29
C MET A 188 -16.44 -0.39 -17.60
N ILE A 189 -15.66 0.59 -17.15
CA ILE A 189 -16.21 1.83 -16.57
C ILE A 189 -16.93 2.62 -17.66
N GLU A 190 -16.28 2.82 -18.81
CA GLU A 190 -16.86 3.51 -19.98
C GLU A 190 -18.14 2.81 -20.44
N ALA A 191 -18.14 1.47 -20.54
CA ALA A 191 -19.33 0.70 -20.90
C ALA A 191 -20.47 0.78 -19.87
N ALA A 192 -20.16 1.08 -18.60
CA ALA A 192 -21.13 1.23 -17.54
C ALA A 192 -21.61 2.68 -17.33
N GLU A 193 -21.03 3.66 -18.03
CA GLU A 193 -21.44 5.06 -17.92
C GLU A 193 -22.93 5.23 -18.24
N GLY A 194 -23.65 5.89 -17.33
CA GLY A 194 -25.10 6.08 -17.45
C GLY A 194 -25.96 4.85 -17.10
N SER A 195 -25.35 3.79 -16.54
CA SER A 195 -26.06 2.59 -16.07
C SER A 195 -25.81 2.30 -14.58
N ASP A 196 -26.73 1.59 -13.95
CA ASP A 196 -26.56 1.04 -12.59
C ASP A 196 -25.70 -0.24 -12.57
N ALA A 197 -25.04 -0.59 -13.69
CA ALA A 197 -24.23 -1.79 -13.77
C ALA A 197 -23.08 -1.75 -12.75
N VAL A 198 -22.98 -2.82 -11.96
CA VAL A 198 -21.85 -3.04 -11.07
C VAL A 198 -20.68 -3.48 -11.94
N VAL A 199 -19.67 -2.60 -12.06
CA VAL A 199 -18.42 -2.95 -12.72
C VAL A 199 -17.71 -3.99 -11.84
N PRO A 200 -17.61 -5.26 -12.29
CA PRO A 200 -17.12 -6.34 -11.44
C PRO A 200 -15.68 -6.08 -11.02
N VAL A 201 -15.28 -6.76 -9.95
CA VAL A 201 -13.88 -6.86 -9.60
C VAL A 201 -13.17 -7.66 -10.70
N PHE A 202 -12.11 -7.10 -11.24
CA PHE A 202 -11.26 -7.74 -12.24
C PHE A 202 -9.81 -7.55 -11.81
N GLY A 203 -9.01 -8.61 -11.90
CA GLY A 203 -7.58 -8.56 -11.60
C GLY A 203 -7.02 -9.96 -11.44
N PHE A 204 -6.06 -10.14 -10.52
CA PHE A 204 -5.38 -11.42 -10.33
C PHE A 204 -6.35 -12.52 -9.87
N ASP A 205 -6.21 -13.70 -10.47
CA ASP A 205 -6.99 -14.90 -10.14
C ASP A 205 -6.61 -15.39 -8.73
N GLU A 206 -7.61 -15.62 -7.88
CA GLU A 206 -7.45 -16.07 -6.48
C GLU A 206 -6.81 -17.46 -6.38
N SER A 207 -6.92 -18.26 -7.44
CA SER A 207 -6.23 -19.55 -7.53
C SER A 207 -4.71 -19.40 -7.72
N ASN A 208 -4.22 -18.21 -8.06
CA ASN A 208 -2.82 -17.99 -8.33
C ASN A 208 -1.96 -17.90 -7.08
N VAL A 209 -0.78 -18.51 -7.16
CA VAL A 209 0.32 -18.24 -6.24
C VAL A 209 1.14 -17.07 -6.74
N VAL A 210 1.36 -16.11 -5.85
CA VAL A 210 2.23 -14.96 -6.06
C VAL A 210 3.43 -15.06 -5.13
N ILE A 211 4.64 -15.04 -5.68
CA ILE A 211 5.85 -14.81 -4.90
C ILE A 211 6.11 -13.31 -4.85
N PHE A 212 6.08 -12.75 -3.65
CA PHE A 212 6.58 -11.40 -3.39
C PHE A 212 8.10 -11.47 -3.22
N VAL A 213 8.80 -10.55 -3.87
CA VAL A 213 10.26 -10.40 -3.77
C VAL A 213 10.57 -8.94 -3.46
N GLY A 214 11.06 -8.64 -2.26
CA GLY A 214 11.55 -7.31 -1.88
C GLY A 214 13.07 -7.33 -1.69
N VAL A 215 13.79 -6.45 -2.38
CA VAL A 215 15.26 -6.36 -2.31
C VAL A 215 15.77 -4.92 -2.10
N LYS A 216 16.86 -4.78 -1.36
CA LYS A 216 17.68 -3.55 -1.27
C LYS A 216 18.88 -3.67 -2.22
N ALA A 217 18.71 -3.26 -3.47
CA ALA A 217 19.77 -3.23 -4.46
C ALA A 217 20.76 -2.09 -4.17
N ASN A 218 22.05 -2.34 -4.44
CA ASN A 218 23.11 -1.34 -4.29
C ASN A 218 22.97 -0.19 -5.31
N ALA A 219 23.80 0.86 -5.15
CA ALA A 219 23.76 2.12 -5.93
C ALA A 219 23.94 2.01 -7.47
N GLY A 220 23.99 0.80 -8.04
CA GLY A 220 23.91 0.53 -9.48
C GLY A 220 22.51 0.22 -10.01
N GLY A 221 21.51 0.06 -9.13
CA GLY A 221 20.14 -0.30 -9.49
C GLY A 221 19.99 -1.74 -9.99
N VAL A 222 18.77 -2.13 -10.36
CA VAL A 222 18.47 -3.39 -11.04
C VAL A 222 18.36 -3.10 -12.54
N ASP A 223 19.07 -3.85 -13.39
CA ASP A 223 18.94 -3.70 -14.85
C ASP A 223 17.58 -4.24 -15.31
N ALA A 224 16.68 -3.34 -15.69
CA ALA A 224 15.35 -3.64 -16.19
C ALA A 224 15.32 -4.55 -17.44
N ASN A 225 16.43 -4.73 -18.16
CA ASN A 225 16.48 -5.61 -19.34
C ASN A 225 16.86 -7.05 -19.00
N ASP A 226 17.60 -7.28 -17.92
CA ASP A 226 18.09 -8.62 -17.52
C ASP A 226 17.57 -9.06 -16.14
N TRP A 227 16.68 -8.25 -15.55
CA TRP A 227 16.15 -8.49 -14.21
C TRP A 227 15.48 -9.87 -14.06
N ALA A 228 14.78 -10.34 -15.10
CA ALA A 228 14.04 -11.59 -15.05
C ALA A 228 15.00 -12.79 -14.86
N THR A 229 16.17 -12.76 -15.50
CA THR A 229 17.20 -13.79 -15.27
C THR A 229 17.91 -13.54 -13.94
N THR A 230 18.25 -12.28 -13.64
CA THR A 230 18.94 -11.88 -12.40
C THR A 230 18.16 -12.25 -11.14
N PHE A 231 16.83 -12.15 -11.15
CA PHE A 231 15.94 -12.50 -10.03
C PHE A 231 15.50 -13.97 -10.06
N GLY A 232 15.95 -14.75 -11.04
CA GLY A 232 15.60 -16.17 -11.18
C GLY A 232 14.19 -16.44 -11.72
N ILE A 233 13.52 -15.44 -12.30
CA ILE A 233 12.15 -15.54 -12.85
C ILE A 233 12.08 -16.52 -14.01
N THR A 234 13.06 -16.49 -14.92
CA THR A 234 13.13 -17.42 -16.06
C THR A 234 13.29 -18.86 -15.59
N SER A 235 14.04 -19.08 -14.50
CA SER A 235 14.21 -20.40 -13.89
C SER A 235 12.93 -20.85 -13.17
N ALA A 236 12.24 -19.95 -12.47
CA ALA A 236 10.95 -20.25 -11.84
C ALA A 236 9.89 -20.62 -12.89
N GLN A 237 9.84 -19.91 -14.03
CA GLN A 237 8.99 -20.31 -15.16
C GLN A 237 9.35 -21.71 -15.67
N ALA A 238 10.64 -22.03 -15.82
CA ALA A 238 11.05 -23.34 -16.30
C ALA A 238 10.61 -24.48 -15.36
N ILE A 239 10.55 -24.21 -14.05
CA ILE A 239 10.07 -25.16 -13.03
C ILE A 239 8.56 -25.35 -13.15
N VAL A 240 7.77 -24.27 -13.09
CA VAL A 240 6.30 -24.38 -13.08
C VAL A 240 5.70 -24.66 -14.46
N GLY A 241 6.48 -24.44 -15.52
CA GLY A 241 6.07 -24.58 -16.91
C GLY A 241 5.44 -23.32 -17.49
N ALA A 242 5.71 -23.06 -18.77
CA ALA A 242 5.23 -21.87 -19.49
C ALA A 242 3.69 -21.81 -19.63
N GLY A 243 2.99 -22.94 -19.48
CA GLY A 243 1.53 -22.98 -19.49
C GLY A 243 0.88 -22.57 -18.18
N ALA A 244 1.62 -22.66 -17.06
CA ALA A 244 1.14 -22.25 -15.73
C ALA A 244 1.64 -20.85 -15.37
N PHE A 245 2.92 -20.56 -15.60
CA PHE A 245 3.51 -19.26 -15.30
C PHE A 245 2.76 -18.14 -16.00
N GLN A 246 2.29 -17.15 -15.25
CA GLN A 246 1.46 -16.10 -15.81
C GLN A 246 2.24 -14.85 -16.17
N ASP A 247 2.92 -14.25 -15.19
CA ASP A 247 3.62 -13.00 -15.37
C ASP A 247 4.57 -12.71 -14.20
N ALA A 248 5.50 -11.79 -14.41
CA ALA A 248 6.18 -11.10 -13.34
C ALA A 248 6.30 -9.61 -13.66
N SER A 249 6.25 -8.77 -12.64
CA SER A 249 6.36 -7.32 -12.76
C SER A 249 7.41 -6.81 -11.78
N LEU A 250 8.32 -5.96 -12.25
CA LEU A 250 9.36 -5.33 -11.45
C LEU A 250 8.99 -3.87 -11.19
N PHE A 251 9.18 -3.48 -9.94
CA PHE A 251 8.85 -2.18 -9.44
C PHE A 251 10.05 -1.51 -8.78
N GLU A 252 10.21 -0.22 -9.05
CA GLU A 252 11.08 0.67 -8.29
C GLU A 252 10.28 1.27 -7.12
N VAL A 253 10.80 1.15 -5.90
CA VAL A 253 10.25 1.82 -4.72
C VAL A 253 10.74 3.26 -4.76
N VAL A 254 9.82 4.21 -4.93
CA VAL A 254 10.19 5.61 -4.95
C VAL A 254 10.24 6.16 -3.53
N LYS A 255 11.06 7.19 -3.32
CA LYS A 255 11.13 7.85 -2.02
C LYS A 255 9.76 8.47 -1.70
N SER A 256 9.17 8.04 -0.59
CA SER A 256 7.90 8.57 -0.12
C SER A 256 7.99 10.06 0.19
N SER A 257 6.96 10.83 -0.17
CA SER A 257 6.79 12.22 0.27
C SER A 257 6.38 12.32 1.74
N LYS A 258 6.12 11.19 2.42
CA LYS A 258 5.82 11.13 3.85
C LYS A 258 7.06 11.52 4.66
N ALA A 259 6.94 12.56 5.48
CA ALA A 259 8.08 13.22 6.14
C ALA A 259 8.96 12.32 7.03
N ASN A 260 8.48 11.15 7.43
CA ASN A 260 9.18 10.21 8.32
C ASN A 260 9.62 8.92 7.64
N GLU A 261 9.45 8.79 6.32
CA GLU A 261 9.69 7.55 5.58
C GLU A 261 10.73 7.80 4.48
N VAL A 262 11.99 7.90 4.89
CA VAL A 262 13.09 8.37 4.01
C VAL A 262 14.02 7.27 3.53
N ASP A 263 13.95 6.07 4.10
CA ASP A 263 14.89 4.98 3.83
C ASP A 263 14.19 3.62 3.94
N HIS A 264 13.49 3.22 2.88
CA HIS A 264 12.77 1.95 2.85
C HIS A 264 13.72 0.74 2.91
N ARG A 265 13.22 -0.38 3.44
CA ARG A 265 13.87 -1.69 3.46
C ARG A 265 14.11 -2.19 2.04
N PHE A 266 13.22 -1.88 1.11
CA PHE A 266 13.33 -2.30 -0.28
C PHE A 266 13.53 -1.10 -1.19
N THR A 267 14.44 -1.25 -2.14
CA THR A 267 14.56 -0.34 -3.29
C THR A 267 13.75 -0.82 -4.48
N HIS A 268 13.51 -2.13 -4.55
CA HIS A 268 12.79 -2.77 -5.63
C HIS A 268 11.90 -3.87 -5.07
N VAL A 269 10.74 -4.02 -5.70
CA VAL A 269 9.80 -5.10 -5.45
C VAL A 269 9.56 -5.83 -6.76
N ALA A 270 9.56 -7.15 -6.77
CA ALA A 270 9.03 -7.94 -7.86
C ALA A 270 7.82 -8.75 -7.39
N ARG A 271 6.76 -8.74 -8.21
CA ARG A 271 5.58 -9.57 -8.04
C ARG A 271 5.65 -10.67 -9.09
N VAL A 272 5.71 -11.92 -8.67
CA VAL A 272 5.89 -13.08 -9.57
C VAL A 272 4.68 -13.99 -9.48
N SER A 273 3.88 -14.07 -10.53
CA SER A 273 2.68 -14.91 -10.61
C SER A 273 3.02 -16.26 -11.23
N LEU A 274 3.08 -17.29 -10.38
CA LEU A 274 3.33 -18.66 -10.83
C LEU A 274 2.11 -19.31 -11.50
N GLY A 275 0.94 -18.71 -11.35
CA GLY A 275 -0.33 -19.28 -11.80
C GLY A 275 -0.97 -20.22 -10.77
N PRO A 276 -1.95 -21.04 -11.20
CA PRO A 276 -2.80 -21.85 -10.31
C PRO A 276 -2.12 -23.14 -9.82
N VAL A 277 -0.94 -23.00 -9.21
CA VAL A 277 -0.08 -24.11 -8.77
C VAL A 277 -0.08 -24.31 -7.26
N GLY A 278 -0.95 -23.61 -6.52
CA GLY A 278 -0.93 -23.58 -5.05
C GLY A 278 -1.20 -24.91 -4.34
N GLN A 279 -1.69 -25.92 -5.05
CA GLN A 279 -1.89 -27.27 -4.51
C GLN A 279 -0.62 -28.13 -4.60
N ASP A 280 0.38 -27.71 -5.37
CA ASP A 280 1.67 -28.40 -5.49
C ASP A 280 2.75 -27.63 -4.71
N GLU A 281 2.78 -27.87 -3.40
CA GLU A 281 3.70 -27.22 -2.48
C GLU A 281 5.17 -27.44 -2.85
N ALA A 282 5.51 -28.62 -3.38
CA ALA A 282 6.86 -28.95 -3.80
C ALA A 282 7.28 -28.10 -5.02
N LEU A 283 6.36 -27.91 -5.96
CA LEU A 283 6.58 -27.06 -7.14
C LEU A 283 6.74 -25.58 -6.77
N VAL A 284 5.88 -25.06 -5.88
CA VAL A 284 5.97 -23.69 -5.38
C VAL A 284 7.29 -23.49 -4.61
N SER A 285 7.64 -24.42 -3.72
CA SER A 285 8.88 -24.37 -2.96
C SER A 285 10.12 -24.39 -3.86
N ALA A 286 10.13 -25.22 -4.91
CA ALA A 286 11.22 -25.26 -5.88
C ALA A 286 11.38 -23.93 -6.65
N ALA A 287 10.25 -23.32 -7.05
CA ALA A 287 10.24 -22.02 -7.72
C ALA A 287 10.69 -20.87 -6.80
N GLU A 288 10.23 -20.87 -5.56
CA GLU A 288 10.68 -19.94 -4.51
C GLU A 288 12.20 -20.06 -4.28
N ASP A 289 12.70 -21.29 -4.19
CA ASP A 289 14.10 -21.60 -3.93
C ASP A 289 15.05 -21.05 -5.00
N VAL A 290 14.69 -21.15 -6.29
CA VAL A 290 15.53 -20.57 -7.35
C VAL A 290 15.54 -19.05 -7.30
N ILE A 291 14.40 -18.42 -7.01
CA ILE A 291 14.29 -16.96 -6.84
C ILE A 291 15.13 -16.53 -5.63
N ARG A 292 15.02 -17.26 -4.51
CA ARG A 292 15.78 -17.01 -3.28
C ARG A 292 17.28 -17.07 -3.50
N ARG A 293 17.77 -18.12 -4.17
CA ARG A 293 19.20 -18.24 -4.49
C ARG A 293 19.70 -17.13 -5.41
N ALA A 294 18.90 -16.74 -6.40
CA ALA A 294 19.26 -15.67 -7.33
C ALA A 294 19.32 -14.31 -6.61
N CYS A 295 18.28 -13.98 -5.84
CA CYS A 295 18.18 -12.71 -5.13
C CYS A 295 19.18 -12.58 -3.97
N ALA A 296 19.65 -13.68 -3.37
CA ALA A 296 20.67 -13.64 -2.32
C ALA A 296 22.01 -13.02 -2.79
N ALA A 297 22.30 -13.05 -4.10
CA ALA A 297 23.45 -12.37 -4.68
C ALA A 297 23.28 -10.84 -4.78
N ILE A 298 22.03 -10.37 -4.72
CA ILE A 298 21.64 -8.95 -4.80
C ILE A 298 21.51 -8.38 -3.39
N ASP A 299 20.71 -9.06 -2.57
CA ASP A 299 20.39 -8.70 -1.19
C ASP A 299 20.26 -9.99 -0.36
N PRO A 300 21.23 -10.30 0.51
CA PRO A 300 21.15 -11.45 1.41
C PRO A 300 19.97 -11.40 2.40
N SER A 301 19.38 -10.22 2.60
CA SER A 301 18.24 -9.97 3.50
C SER A 301 16.90 -9.82 2.76
N ALA A 302 16.88 -10.17 1.47
CA ALA A 302 15.69 -10.11 0.62
C ALA A 302 14.49 -10.81 1.27
N LEU A 303 13.33 -10.15 1.21
CA LEU A 303 12.07 -10.78 1.59
C LEU A 303 11.52 -11.53 0.38
N ILE A 304 11.45 -12.85 0.50
CA ILE A 304 10.91 -13.72 -0.54
C ILE A 304 9.94 -14.66 0.13
N ALA A 305 8.69 -14.62 -0.29
CA ALA A 305 7.65 -15.46 0.27
C ALA A 305 6.51 -15.70 -0.74
N PRO A 306 5.93 -16.92 -0.76
CA PRO A 306 4.77 -17.25 -1.56
C PRO A 306 3.47 -16.88 -0.83
N TYR A 307 2.51 -16.37 -1.59
CA TYR A 307 1.21 -15.94 -1.10
C TYR A 307 0.10 -16.38 -2.05
N ALA A 308 -1.08 -16.63 -1.49
CA ALA A 308 -2.34 -16.76 -2.22
C ALA A 308 -3.08 -15.42 -2.22
N CYS A 309 -3.70 -15.05 -3.33
CA CYS A 309 -4.62 -13.91 -3.37
C CYS A 309 -5.94 -14.34 -2.72
N VAL A 310 -6.32 -13.71 -1.61
CA VAL A 310 -7.53 -14.07 -0.86
C VAL A 310 -8.66 -13.08 -1.09
N TYR A 311 -8.32 -11.80 -1.27
CA TYR A 311 -9.31 -10.78 -1.62
C TYR A 311 -8.90 -10.03 -2.87
N ASN A 312 -9.75 -10.10 -3.89
CA ASN A 312 -9.71 -9.19 -5.02
C ASN A 312 -10.73 -8.07 -4.79
N ILE A 313 -10.29 -6.81 -4.78
CA ILE A 313 -11.08 -5.65 -4.35
C ILE A 313 -11.13 -4.63 -5.49
N GLY A 314 -12.30 -4.48 -6.10
CA GLY A 314 -12.57 -3.48 -7.15
C GLY A 314 -13.35 -2.28 -6.62
N LYS A 315 -13.45 -1.20 -7.42
CA LYS A 315 -14.05 0.10 -7.03
C LYS A 315 -15.50 0.02 -6.51
N LYS A 316 -16.33 -0.88 -7.04
CA LYS A 316 -17.74 -1.09 -6.63
C LYS A 316 -17.92 -2.51 -6.05
N GLY A 317 -18.90 -2.69 -5.15
CA GLY A 317 -19.10 -3.92 -4.35
C GLY A 317 -18.82 -3.73 -2.84
N THR A 318 -18.87 -4.78 -2.04
CA THR A 318 -18.46 -4.75 -0.63
C THR A 318 -17.18 -5.58 -0.50
N PRO A 319 -16.06 -5.04 0.02
CA PRO A 319 -14.88 -5.86 0.28
C PRO A 319 -15.25 -6.92 1.31
N PRO A 320 -14.90 -8.20 1.08
CA PRO A 320 -15.06 -9.23 2.10
C PRO A 320 -14.22 -8.81 3.32
N GLY A 321 -14.87 -8.57 4.47
CA GLY A 321 -14.21 -8.11 5.70
C GLY A 321 -14.29 -6.61 6.02
N ALA A 322 -14.79 -5.75 5.11
CA ALA A 322 -15.04 -4.33 5.46
C ALA A 322 -16.32 -4.13 6.29
N LEU A 323 -17.20 -5.14 6.36
CA LEU A 323 -18.49 -5.04 7.05
C LEU A 323 -18.37 -4.74 8.56
N PRO A 324 -17.46 -5.33 9.36
CA PRO A 324 -17.33 -5.00 10.77
C PRO A 324 -16.81 -3.57 11.00
N ALA A 325 -15.73 -3.17 10.31
CA ALA A 325 -15.13 -1.84 10.44
C ALA A 325 -16.07 -0.73 9.92
N MET A 326 -16.74 -0.92 8.79
CA MET A 326 -17.74 0.02 8.27
C MET A 326 -18.99 0.08 9.16
N ARG A 327 -19.39 -1.03 9.80
CA ARG A 327 -20.47 -1.02 10.82
C ARG A 327 -20.05 -0.24 12.06
N GLU A 328 -18.82 -0.39 12.55
CA GLU A 328 -18.32 0.36 13.71
C GLU A 328 -18.11 1.84 13.39
N ILE A 329 -17.65 2.22 12.19
CA ILE A 329 -17.55 3.62 11.76
C ILE A 329 -18.94 4.22 11.55
N ALA A 330 -19.88 3.50 10.93
CA ALA A 330 -21.27 3.95 10.78
C ALA A 330 -21.97 4.09 12.14
N LYS A 331 -21.68 3.20 13.09
CA LYS A 331 -22.15 3.27 14.47
C LYS A 331 -21.55 4.47 15.21
N LYS A 332 -20.23 4.66 15.17
CA LYS A 332 -19.56 5.82 15.78
C LYS A 332 -20.01 7.15 15.17
N LYS A 333 -20.28 7.19 13.86
CA LYS A 333 -20.85 8.37 13.18
C LYS A 333 -22.27 8.66 13.67
N LYS A 334 -23.11 7.63 13.76
CA LYS A 334 -24.47 7.74 14.31
C LYS A 334 -24.47 8.18 15.78
N GLU A 335 -23.58 7.64 16.61
CA GLU A 335 -23.41 8.01 18.01
C GLU A 335 -22.92 9.46 18.16
N ASN A 336 -21.98 9.92 17.32
CA ASN A 336 -21.54 11.31 17.30
C ASN A 336 -22.61 12.30 16.83
N ASP A 337 -23.42 11.93 15.83
CA ASP A 337 -24.54 12.75 15.35
C ASP A 337 -25.66 12.85 16.42
N GLU A 338 -25.91 11.78 17.16
CA GLU A 338 -26.84 11.73 18.29
C GLU A 338 -26.34 12.57 19.49
N MET A 339 -25.04 12.53 19.79
CA MET A 339 -24.42 13.40 20.82
C MET A 339 -24.41 14.87 20.44
N SER A 340 -24.12 15.19 19.17
CA SER A 340 -24.15 16.56 18.63
C SER A 340 -25.55 17.18 18.76
N THR A 341 -26.58 16.41 18.39
CA THR A 341 -27.99 16.86 18.48
C THR A 341 -28.48 17.02 19.93
N GLN A 342 -28.03 16.18 20.87
CA GLN A 342 -28.29 16.36 22.30
C GLN A 342 -27.59 17.61 22.88
N SER A 343 -26.34 17.88 22.48
CA SER A 343 -25.61 19.05 22.96
C SER A 343 -26.28 20.37 22.53
N THR A 344 -26.77 20.46 21.28
CA THR A 344 -27.53 21.63 20.80
C THR A 344 -28.90 21.81 21.46
N ARG A 345 -29.57 20.73 21.89
CA ARG A 345 -30.85 20.83 22.63
C ARG A 345 -30.66 21.34 24.04
N THR A 346 -29.55 21.00 24.69
CA THR A 346 -29.31 21.37 26.09
C THR A 346 -28.92 22.86 26.23
N THR A 347 -28.39 23.49 25.18
CA THR A 347 -28.06 24.93 25.15
C THR A 347 -29.21 25.83 24.70
N ALA A 348 -30.31 25.27 24.20
CA ALA A 348 -31.49 26.04 23.77
C ALA A 348 -32.52 26.24 24.90
N ASP A 349 -32.38 25.52 26.01
CA ASP A 349 -33.27 25.57 27.19
C ASP A 349 -32.59 26.21 28.43
N VAL A 350 -31.66 27.16 28.22
CA VAL A 350 -31.11 28.03 29.29
C VAL A 350 -31.31 29.50 28.97
#